data_AF-A0A3L7UAB6-F1
#
_entry.id   AF-A0A3L7UAB6-F1
#
_cell.length_a   1.000
_cell.length_b   1.000
_cell.length_c   1.000
_cell.angle_alpha   90.00
_cell.angle_beta   90.00
_cell.angle_gamma   90.00
#
_symmetry.space_group_name_H-M   'P 1'
#
loop_
_entity.id
_entity.type
_entity.pdbx_description
1 polymer ?
#
loop_
_entity_poly.entity_id
_entity_poly.type
_entity_poly.pdbx_seq_one_letter_code
_entity_poly.pdbx_strand_id
1 'polypeptide(L)'
;MIVAHATRVRNLAREPRAPQMKADMMRRSREKRAGSVTQSLNVAAEVQSLETRSLPTGTVTAALSGGHLTIGGDNLDNSILIEVRTTGIYLTGVQDADSDPTTFTKIKFGADTFEAGEEVLLTESLSLKNLTILMRGGNDKVRLEVGVAATDPDAPDVSITGRVRINLGKGNDHGVVLLNNGTLTIGGNLEGDLDNGDDCFLVGTLEKLNAGVDPQDPIQVNGSVIILGRLGSDVIGLAGIDVQRSMNVNGGDHNDSISLQSATIGGSLTLDGHSGNDDIHVEDVTTVGTTTLRGGSGNDRLRISSLDATGNVTVLLAAGEDQCSVGVLTLGETTKVTLDGGAGTDALAPDSELADPPIKLRGFEDTAAIIDAPEIIDTIAALISECLVATEMTPPIIP
;
A
#
# COMPACT_ATOMS: atom_id res chain seq x y z
N MET A 1 -35.75 -17.18 -58.43
CA MET A 1 -34.94 -18.22 -57.77
C MET A 1 -34.89 -17.86 -56.30
N ILE A 2 -35.78 -18.37 -55.43
CA ILE A 2 -35.70 -19.68 -54.73
C ILE A 2 -34.43 -19.71 -53.85
N VAL A 3 -34.41 -19.81 -52.51
CA VAL A 3 -35.40 -20.17 -51.47
C VAL A 3 -34.90 -19.67 -50.11
N ALA A 4 -35.83 -19.42 -49.19
CA ALA A 4 -35.64 -19.10 -47.78
C ALA A 4 -35.17 -20.28 -46.91
N HIS A 5 -34.47 -20.02 -45.81
CA HIS A 5 -34.49 -20.92 -44.65
C HIS A 5 -34.38 -20.16 -43.33
N ALA A 6 -35.51 -20.14 -42.62
CA ALA A 6 -35.60 -19.85 -41.19
C ALA A 6 -35.46 -21.18 -40.43
N THR A 7 -34.80 -21.17 -39.27
CA THR A 7 -35.04 -22.21 -38.26
C THR A 7 -35.01 -21.58 -36.88
N ARG A 8 -36.12 -21.82 -36.18
CA ARG A 8 -36.54 -21.32 -34.87
C ARG A 8 -36.54 -22.53 -33.95
N VAL A 9 -35.86 -22.48 -32.81
CA VAL A 9 -36.09 -23.45 -31.73
C VAL A 9 -36.24 -22.72 -30.40
N ARG A 10 -37.45 -22.84 -29.86
CA ARG A 10 -37.86 -22.53 -28.49
C ARG A 10 -37.43 -23.70 -27.58
N ASN A 11 -37.06 -23.40 -26.34
CA ASN A 11 -37.26 -24.20 -25.11
C ASN A 11 -37.02 -23.23 -23.94
N LEU A 12 -37.99 -22.62 -23.26
CA LEU A 12 -39.03 -23.12 -22.34
C LEU A 12 -38.52 -23.97 -21.16
N ALA A 13 -38.49 -23.28 -20.00
CA ALA A 13 -38.95 -23.71 -18.67
C ALA A 13 -38.01 -24.53 -17.77
N ARG A 14 -37.71 -24.00 -16.56
CA ARG A 14 -38.47 -24.27 -15.32
C ARG A 14 -37.82 -23.63 -14.08
N GLU A 15 -38.58 -22.78 -13.41
CA GLU A 15 -38.34 -22.35 -12.02
C GLU A 15 -38.76 -23.46 -11.04
N PRO A 16 -38.04 -23.66 -9.92
CA PRO A 16 -38.55 -24.44 -8.79
C PRO A 16 -39.39 -23.59 -7.83
N ARG A 17 -40.67 -23.95 -7.69
CA ARG A 17 -41.60 -23.45 -6.67
C ARG A 17 -41.28 -24.07 -5.31
N ALA A 18 -41.10 -23.23 -4.28
CA ALA A 18 -41.13 -23.63 -2.87
C ALA A 18 -42.58 -23.97 -2.41
N PRO A 19 -42.77 -24.97 -1.54
CA PRO A 19 -44.09 -25.32 -1.01
C PRO A 19 -44.44 -24.48 0.23
N GLN A 20 -45.49 -23.66 0.10
CA GLN A 20 -46.21 -23.06 1.22
C GLN A 20 -47.28 -24.02 1.78
N MET A 21 -47.30 -24.09 3.12
CA MET A 21 -48.49 -24.27 3.98
C MET A 21 -49.29 -25.58 3.88
N LYS A 22 -49.16 -26.39 4.93
CA LYS A 22 -50.31 -27.06 5.56
C LYS A 22 -50.56 -26.42 6.93
N ALA A 23 -51.54 -25.52 6.95
CA ALA A 23 -52.28 -25.16 8.15
C ALA A 23 -53.24 -26.31 8.52
N ASP A 24 -53.68 -26.29 9.78
CA ASP A 24 -54.88 -26.96 10.29
C ASP A 24 -54.90 -28.49 10.32
N MET A 25 -54.20 -29.08 11.30
CA MET A 25 -54.74 -30.27 11.98
C MET A 25 -54.01 -30.56 13.29
N MET A 26 -54.39 -29.91 14.39
CA MET A 26 -54.30 -30.48 15.76
C MET A 26 -54.75 -29.43 16.79
N ARG A 27 -56.06 -29.17 16.82
CA ARG A 27 -56.73 -28.62 18.00
C ARG A 27 -57.76 -29.65 18.46
N ARG A 28 -57.64 -30.01 19.74
CA ARG A 28 -58.57 -30.78 20.59
C ARG A 28 -58.37 -32.29 20.59
N SER A 29 -57.82 -32.79 21.71
CA SER A 29 -58.41 -33.88 22.52
C SER A 29 -57.33 -34.72 23.20
N ARG A 30 -56.95 -34.37 24.45
CA ARG A 30 -57.13 -35.25 25.62
C ARG A 30 -56.50 -34.66 26.88
N GLU A 31 -57.39 -34.11 27.68
CA GLU A 31 -57.32 -34.11 29.14
C GLU A 31 -57.02 -35.51 29.72
N LYS A 32 -56.42 -35.47 30.93
CA LYS A 32 -56.32 -36.50 31.98
C LYS A 32 -55.20 -37.54 31.86
N ARG A 33 -54.15 -37.31 32.66
CA ARG A 33 -53.68 -38.17 33.79
C ARG A 33 -52.39 -37.54 34.36
N ALA A 34 -52.45 -36.99 35.56
CA ALA A 34 -52.20 -37.67 36.83
C ALA A 34 -50.71 -37.58 37.23
N GLY A 35 -50.49 -36.81 38.30
CA GLY A 35 -49.33 -36.72 39.18
C GLY A 35 -48.02 -37.37 38.76
N SER A 36 -47.04 -36.53 38.43
CA SER A 36 -45.63 -36.82 38.68
C SER A 36 -45.02 -35.59 39.33
N VAL A 37 -44.67 -35.72 40.60
CA VAL A 37 -43.87 -34.76 41.35
C VAL A 37 -42.47 -34.81 40.74
N THR A 38 -42.19 -33.95 39.76
CA THR A 38 -40.83 -33.67 39.33
C THR A 38 -40.33 -32.55 40.23
N GLN A 39 -39.49 -32.89 41.20
CA GLN A 39 -38.65 -31.90 41.89
C GLN A 39 -37.90 -31.13 40.81
N SER A 40 -38.33 -29.90 40.57
CA SER A 40 -37.61 -28.92 39.77
C SER A 40 -36.33 -28.57 40.52
N LEU A 41 -35.29 -29.38 40.28
CA LEU A 41 -33.92 -29.02 40.58
C LEU A 41 -33.63 -27.79 39.72
N ASN A 42 -33.78 -26.61 40.32
CA ASN A 42 -33.16 -25.37 39.85
C ASN A 42 -31.65 -25.55 39.95
N VAL A 43 -31.07 -26.39 39.10
CA VAL A 43 -29.66 -26.28 38.77
C VAL A 43 -29.60 -25.07 37.88
N ALA A 44 -29.37 -23.91 38.49
CA ALA A 44 -28.93 -22.74 37.76
C ALA A 44 -27.66 -23.19 37.02
N ALA A 45 -27.80 -23.50 35.74
CA ALA A 45 -26.66 -23.71 34.87
C ALA A 45 -25.98 -22.35 34.78
N GLU A 46 -24.99 -22.13 35.64
CA GLU A 46 -24.05 -21.03 35.48
C GLU A 46 -23.43 -21.22 34.10
N VAL A 47 -23.86 -20.39 33.16
CA VAL A 47 -23.21 -20.27 31.85
C VAL A 47 -21.81 -19.74 32.16
N GLN A 48 -20.86 -20.66 32.32
CA GLN A 48 -19.47 -20.30 32.44
C GLN A 48 -19.08 -19.64 31.13
N SER A 49 -18.64 -18.38 31.21
CA SER A 49 -18.07 -17.70 30.06
C SER A 49 -16.89 -18.54 29.59
N LEU A 50 -16.97 -19.07 28.37
CA LEU A 50 -15.84 -19.76 27.75
C LEU A 50 -14.66 -18.79 27.76
N GLU A 51 -13.54 -19.27 28.29
CA GLU A 51 -12.26 -18.55 28.29
C GLU A 51 -11.98 -18.10 26.85
N THR A 52 -11.66 -16.83 26.66
CA THR A 52 -11.24 -16.32 25.34
C THR A 52 -10.00 -17.09 24.91
N ARG A 53 -10.16 -17.93 23.89
CA ARG A 53 -9.04 -18.61 23.25
C ARG A 53 -8.42 -17.63 22.28
N SER A 54 -7.18 -17.21 22.56
CA SER A 54 -6.32 -16.60 21.57
C SER A 54 -6.10 -17.63 20.45
N LEU A 55 -6.58 -17.33 19.25
CA LEU A 55 -6.30 -18.16 18.08
C LEU A 55 -4.82 -18.00 17.73
N PRO A 56 -4.14 -19.06 17.26
CA PRO A 56 -2.76 -18.94 16.81
C PRO A 56 -2.68 -17.93 15.67
N THR A 57 -1.97 -16.85 15.94
CA THR A 57 -1.56 -15.78 15.04
C THR A 57 -0.37 -16.25 14.20
N GLY A 58 -0.13 -15.58 13.06
CA GLY A 58 0.70 -16.11 11.97
C GLY A 58 2.17 -16.42 12.31
N THR A 59 2.87 -16.97 11.33
CA THR A 59 4.25 -17.47 11.45
C THR A 59 5.17 -16.79 10.47
N VAL A 60 6.23 -16.16 10.98
CA VAL A 60 7.29 -15.56 10.16
C VAL A 60 8.57 -16.38 10.22
N THR A 61 9.15 -16.61 9.05
CA THR A 61 10.45 -17.27 8.90
C THR A 61 11.48 -16.28 8.40
N ALA A 62 12.70 -16.33 8.95
CA ALA A 62 13.80 -15.46 8.53
C ALA A 62 15.04 -16.30 8.24
N ALA A 63 15.74 -16.01 7.14
CA ALA A 63 16.95 -16.71 6.76
C ALA A 63 17.98 -15.72 6.18
N LEU A 64 19.21 -15.77 6.67
CA LEU A 64 20.34 -15.03 6.12
C LEU A 64 21.35 -16.00 5.49
N SER A 65 21.55 -15.90 4.18
CA SER A 65 22.50 -16.75 3.46
C SER A 65 23.29 -15.95 2.42
N GLY A 66 24.63 -15.95 2.54
CA GLY A 66 25.50 -15.27 1.57
C GLY A 66 25.30 -13.75 1.47
N GLY A 67 24.75 -13.12 2.50
CA GLY A 67 24.35 -11.70 2.53
C GLY A 67 22.92 -11.46 2.00
N HIS A 68 22.17 -12.49 1.68
CA HIS A 68 20.76 -12.39 1.31
C HIS A 68 19.87 -12.66 2.53
N LEU A 69 19.14 -11.65 2.99
CA LEU A 69 18.11 -11.80 4.01
C LEU A 69 16.77 -12.06 3.34
N THR A 70 16.16 -13.19 3.65
CA THR A 70 14.80 -13.55 3.24
C THR A 70 13.91 -13.65 4.46
N ILE A 71 12.80 -12.92 4.45
CA ILE A 71 11.73 -12.99 5.46
C ILE A 71 10.46 -13.44 4.76
N GLY A 72 9.72 -14.38 5.35
CA GLY A 72 8.49 -14.89 4.78
C GLY A 72 7.40 -15.08 5.82
N GLY A 73 6.22 -14.53 5.53
CA GLY A 73 4.98 -14.73 6.29
C GLY A 73 4.21 -15.98 5.89
N ASP A 74 3.16 -16.30 6.64
CA ASP A 74 2.18 -17.33 6.30
C ASP A 74 0.91 -16.70 5.70
N ASN A 75 -0.24 -17.38 5.80
CA ASN A 75 -1.51 -16.90 5.24
C ASN A 75 -2.42 -16.27 6.32
N LEU A 76 -1.81 -15.76 7.38
CA LEU A 76 -2.46 -15.13 8.52
C LEU A 76 -1.78 -13.78 8.76
N ASP A 77 -2.48 -12.87 9.40
CA ASP A 77 -1.99 -11.52 9.71
C ASP A 77 -0.63 -11.57 10.44
N ASN A 78 0.33 -10.80 9.94
CA ASN A 78 1.71 -10.73 10.39
C ASN A 78 2.13 -9.26 10.55
N SER A 79 2.53 -8.79 11.73
CA SER A 79 3.10 -7.44 11.93
C SER A 79 4.62 -7.42 12.28
N ILE A 80 5.53 -7.29 11.31
CA ILE A 80 6.99 -7.30 11.54
C ILE A 80 7.64 -5.92 11.49
N LEU A 81 8.65 -5.73 12.34
CA LEU A 81 9.57 -4.60 12.32
C LEU A 81 11.00 -5.08 12.08
N ILE A 82 11.65 -4.50 11.08
CA ILE A 82 13.06 -4.69 10.77
C ILE A 82 13.75 -3.36 11.07
N GLU A 83 14.60 -3.34 12.08
CA GLU A 83 15.39 -2.16 12.44
C GLU A 83 16.84 -2.35 12.06
N VAL A 84 17.40 -1.38 11.33
CA VAL A 84 18.84 -1.31 11.10
C VAL A 84 19.45 -0.27 12.02
N ARG A 85 20.22 -0.75 12.99
CA ARG A 85 20.91 0.05 14.01
C ARG A 85 22.42 -0.04 13.80
N THR A 86 23.19 0.78 14.51
CA THR A 86 24.67 0.78 14.44
C THR A 86 25.31 -0.57 14.76
N THR A 87 24.62 -1.40 15.55
CA THR A 87 25.09 -2.70 16.00
C THR A 87 24.65 -3.87 15.11
N GLY A 88 23.76 -3.64 14.15
CA GLY A 88 23.27 -4.70 13.27
C GLY A 88 21.83 -4.51 12.81
N ILE A 89 21.32 -5.58 12.20
CA ILE A 89 19.94 -5.67 11.71
C ILE A 89 19.14 -6.53 12.68
N TYR A 90 18.06 -5.96 13.19
CA TYR A 90 17.16 -6.55 14.15
C TYR A 90 15.82 -6.86 13.50
N LEU A 91 15.21 -7.96 13.87
CA LEU A 91 13.85 -8.34 13.49
C LEU A 91 13.04 -8.55 14.75
N THR A 92 11.91 -7.86 14.83
CA THR A 92 11.00 -7.89 15.97
C THR A 92 9.59 -8.15 15.45
N GLY A 93 8.87 -9.06 16.11
CA GLY A 93 7.41 -9.18 15.91
C GLY A 93 6.70 -8.09 16.72
N VAL A 94 5.91 -7.26 16.06
CA VAL A 94 5.20 -6.14 16.68
C VAL A 94 3.78 -6.56 17.06
N GLN A 95 3.34 -6.08 18.22
CA GLN A 95 1.97 -6.18 18.67
C GLN A 95 1.27 -4.86 18.38
N ASP A 96 0.24 -4.87 17.53
CA ASP A 96 -0.59 -3.67 17.36
C ASP A 96 -1.46 -3.44 18.59
N ALA A 97 -1.71 -2.16 18.91
CA ALA A 97 -2.56 -1.78 20.03
C ALA A 97 -4.04 -2.11 19.82
N ASP A 98 -4.48 -2.25 18.55
CA ASP A 98 -5.90 -2.36 18.17
C ASP A 98 -6.33 -3.75 17.68
N SER A 99 -5.38 -4.68 17.50
CA SER A 99 -5.69 -6.08 17.17
C SER A 99 -5.41 -6.99 18.37
N ASP A 100 -6.14 -8.11 18.48
CA ASP A 100 -5.70 -9.21 19.33
C ASP A 100 -4.22 -9.46 19.03
N PRO A 101 -3.33 -9.56 20.04
CA PRO A 101 -1.90 -9.58 19.84
C PRO A 101 -1.55 -10.41 18.62
N THR A 102 -1.04 -9.80 17.56
CA THR A 102 -0.35 -10.53 16.49
C THR A 102 0.94 -11.06 17.09
N THR A 103 0.83 -12.01 18.01
CA THR A 103 1.95 -12.75 18.54
C THR A 103 2.36 -13.69 17.42
N PHE A 104 3.39 -13.36 16.65
CA PHE A 104 4.02 -14.42 15.87
C PHE A 104 4.33 -15.57 16.79
N THR A 105 3.91 -16.77 16.40
CA THR A 105 4.15 -17.92 17.27
C THR A 105 5.67 -18.19 17.31
N LYS A 106 6.43 -17.91 16.23
CA LYS A 106 7.84 -18.28 16.04
C LYS A 106 8.55 -17.41 14.99
N ILE A 107 9.61 -16.67 15.33
CA ILE A 107 10.65 -16.31 14.34
C ILE A 107 11.60 -17.49 14.25
N LYS A 108 11.68 -18.12 13.09
CA LYS A 108 12.67 -19.17 12.87
C LYS A 108 13.89 -18.61 12.15
N PHE A 109 15.02 -18.53 12.86
CA PHE A 109 16.33 -18.22 12.27
C PHE A 109 17.27 -19.41 12.46
N GLY A 110 17.52 -20.15 11.37
CA GLY A 110 18.26 -21.41 11.45
C GLY A 110 17.48 -22.49 12.22
N ALA A 111 18.04 -22.96 13.33
CA ALA A 111 17.42 -23.98 14.19
C ALA A 111 16.59 -23.36 15.33
N ASP A 112 16.80 -22.08 15.61
CA ASP A 112 16.22 -21.41 16.76
C ASP A 112 14.83 -20.85 16.46
N THR A 113 14.08 -20.62 17.52
CA THR A 113 12.70 -20.14 17.50
C THR A 113 12.56 -19.09 18.59
N PHE A 114 12.09 -17.90 18.22
CA PHE A 114 11.89 -16.77 19.12
C PHE A 114 10.40 -16.42 19.22
N GLU A 115 9.97 -15.95 20.38
CA GLU A 115 8.58 -15.55 20.65
C GLU A 115 8.34 -14.08 20.21
N ALA A 116 7.08 -13.68 20.06
CA ALA A 116 6.74 -12.29 19.71
C ALA A 116 7.23 -11.28 20.76
N GLY A 117 7.62 -10.08 20.30
CA GLY A 117 8.22 -9.05 21.14
C GLY A 117 9.69 -9.32 21.51
N GLU A 118 10.22 -10.52 21.24
CA GLU A 118 11.67 -10.74 21.32
C GLU A 118 12.34 -10.14 20.08
N GLU A 119 13.37 -9.35 20.36
CA GLU A 119 14.22 -8.76 19.34
C GLU A 119 15.30 -9.78 18.92
N VAL A 120 15.38 -10.06 17.62
CA VAL A 120 16.33 -11.03 17.06
C VAL A 120 17.39 -10.30 16.23
N LEU A 121 18.64 -10.31 16.70
CA LEU A 121 19.80 -9.85 15.92
C LEU A 121 20.08 -10.82 14.77
N LEU A 122 19.84 -10.39 13.53
CA LEU A 122 20.06 -11.19 12.33
C LEU A 122 21.51 -11.15 11.85
N THR A 123 22.16 -9.99 11.96
CA THR A 123 23.57 -9.81 11.60
C THR A 123 24.14 -8.54 12.22
N GLU A 124 25.41 -8.57 12.61
CA GLU A 124 26.20 -7.38 12.99
C GLU A 124 26.68 -6.57 11.76
N SER A 125 26.49 -7.11 10.54
CA SER A 125 26.85 -6.39 9.31
C SER A 125 25.77 -5.36 8.96
N LEU A 126 26.19 -4.10 8.83
CA LEU A 126 25.35 -3.01 8.30
C LEU A 126 25.21 -3.05 6.76
N SER A 127 25.77 -4.09 6.14
CA SER A 127 25.65 -4.34 4.71
C SER A 127 24.92 -5.64 4.42
N LEU A 128 23.90 -5.54 3.58
CA LEU A 128 23.25 -6.69 2.95
C LEU A 128 23.56 -6.72 1.45
N LYS A 129 23.47 -7.91 0.85
CA LYS A 129 23.40 -8.04 -0.61
C LYS A 129 21.98 -7.84 -1.09
N ASN A 130 21.02 -8.64 -0.64
CA ASN A 130 19.63 -8.37 -0.98
C ASN A 130 18.74 -8.63 0.23
N LEU A 131 17.66 -7.86 0.32
CA LEU A 131 16.55 -8.07 1.25
C LEU A 131 15.33 -8.51 0.45
N THR A 132 14.66 -9.56 0.90
CA THR A 132 13.43 -10.05 0.30
C THR A 132 12.43 -10.39 1.39
N ILE A 133 11.28 -9.73 1.35
CA ILE A 133 10.15 -9.94 2.24
C ILE A 133 9.01 -10.50 1.39
N LEU A 134 8.50 -11.66 1.79
CA LEU A 134 7.44 -12.40 1.09
C LEU A 134 6.33 -12.71 2.06
N MET A 135 5.41 -11.78 2.17
CA MET A 135 4.13 -11.98 2.83
C MET A 135 3.23 -12.73 1.85
N ARG A 136 2.30 -13.58 2.33
CA ARG A 136 1.51 -14.45 1.44
C ARG A 136 0.06 -14.05 1.47
N GLY A 137 -0.50 -13.92 2.65
CA GLY A 137 -1.77 -13.25 2.83
C GLY A 137 -2.19 -13.22 4.29
N GLY A 138 -3.39 -12.72 4.53
CA GLY A 138 -3.68 -12.08 5.81
C GLY A 138 -3.45 -10.58 5.66
N ASN A 139 -3.80 -9.80 6.67
CA ASN A 139 -3.55 -8.35 6.68
C ASN A 139 -2.22 -8.10 7.39
N ASP A 140 -1.18 -7.99 6.59
CA ASP A 140 0.21 -7.99 7.02
C ASP A 140 0.75 -6.56 7.16
N LYS A 141 1.55 -6.31 8.19
CA LYS A 141 2.28 -5.06 8.40
C LYS A 141 3.77 -5.35 8.35
N VAL A 142 4.48 -4.67 7.47
CA VAL A 142 5.92 -4.82 7.29
C VAL A 142 6.55 -3.44 7.42
N ARG A 143 7.41 -3.26 8.41
CA ARG A 143 8.13 -2.01 8.62
C ARG A 143 9.63 -2.26 8.55
N LEU A 144 10.33 -1.51 7.69
CA LEU A 144 11.78 -1.45 7.61
C LEU A 144 12.21 -0.04 8.04
N GLU A 145 12.88 0.05 9.17
CA GLU A 145 13.43 1.30 9.68
C GLU A 145 14.94 1.30 9.59
N VAL A 146 15.47 2.39 9.06
CA VAL A 146 16.90 2.67 9.04
C VAL A 146 17.18 3.87 9.93
N GLY A 147 18.13 3.69 10.83
CA GLY A 147 18.48 4.68 11.85
C GLY A 147 17.77 4.41 13.17
N VAL A 148 18.44 4.77 14.26
CA VAL A 148 17.87 4.80 15.61
C VAL A 148 17.10 6.11 15.81
N ALA A 149 16.33 6.20 16.90
CA ALA A 149 15.55 7.37 17.31
C ALA A 149 16.23 8.69 16.93
N ALA A 150 15.45 9.65 16.43
CA ALA A 150 15.83 10.90 15.72
C ALA A 150 16.91 11.80 16.37
N THR A 151 17.44 11.44 17.54
CA THR A 151 18.43 12.20 18.30
C THR A 151 19.87 11.69 18.17
N ASP A 152 20.13 10.58 17.46
CA ASP A 152 21.50 10.04 17.35
C ASP A 152 22.25 10.61 16.13
N PRO A 153 23.20 11.57 16.30
CA PRO A 153 23.96 12.14 15.20
C PRO A 153 24.93 11.14 14.54
N ASP A 154 25.19 10.00 15.16
CA ASP A 154 26.07 8.95 14.65
C ASP A 154 25.25 7.81 13.97
N ALA A 155 24.06 8.14 13.46
CA ALA A 155 23.21 7.20 12.74
C ALA A 155 24.00 6.53 11.59
N PRO A 156 23.92 5.19 11.47
CA PRO A 156 24.78 4.46 10.55
C PRO A 156 24.37 4.68 9.10
N ASP A 157 25.35 4.73 8.21
CA ASP A 157 25.13 4.52 6.78
C ASP A 157 24.79 3.05 6.54
N VAL A 158 23.57 2.79 6.06
CA VAL A 158 23.11 1.43 5.75
C VAL A 158 23.17 1.21 4.26
N SER A 159 23.79 0.11 3.85
CA SER A 159 23.91 -0.25 2.45
C SER A 159 23.32 -1.63 2.15
N ILE A 160 22.36 -1.68 1.24
CA ILE A 160 21.89 -2.93 0.64
C ILE A 160 22.45 -2.94 -0.78
N THR A 161 23.61 -3.57 -0.97
CA THR A 161 24.40 -3.50 -2.21
C THR A 161 23.67 -4.01 -3.47
N GLY A 162 22.64 -4.81 -3.30
CA GLY A 162 21.77 -5.34 -4.35
C GLY A 162 20.32 -4.89 -4.15
N ARG A 163 19.37 -5.82 -4.24
CA ARG A 163 17.93 -5.51 -4.33
C ARG A 163 17.23 -5.49 -2.97
N VAL A 164 16.25 -4.61 -2.81
CA VAL A 164 15.18 -4.73 -1.82
C VAL A 164 13.90 -5.12 -2.54
N ARG A 165 13.26 -6.20 -2.10
CA ARG A 165 11.95 -6.64 -2.61
C ARG A 165 11.00 -6.87 -1.44
N ILE A 166 9.82 -6.27 -1.51
CA ILE A 166 8.73 -6.45 -0.56
C ILE A 166 7.51 -6.89 -1.38
N ASN A 167 7.00 -8.07 -1.08
CA ASN A 167 5.74 -8.57 -1.60
C ASN A 167 4.80 -8.75 -0.40
N LEU A 168 3.67 -8.05 -0.41
CA LEU A 168 2.69 -8.01 0.67
C LEU A 168 1.66 -9.15 0.56
N GLY A 169 1.29 -9.53 -0.67
CA GLY A 169 0.54 -10.75 -0.90
C GLY A 169 -0.96 -10.48 -0.92
N LYS A 170 -1.76 -11.31 -0.25
CA LYS A 170 -3.22 -11.15 -0.29
C LYS A 170 -3.76 -10.66 1.04
N GLY A 171 -4.40 -9.52 1.02
CA GLY A 171 -5.01 -8.93 2.20
C GLY A 171 -4.96 -7.42 2.07
N ASN A 172 -5.31 -6.73 3.15
CA ASN A 172 -5.14 -5.29 3.23
C ASN A 172 -3.88 -5.04 4.04
N ASP A 173 -2.77 -4.86 3.35
CA ASP A 173 -1.42 -4.93 3.89
C ASP A 173 -0.76 -3.55 3.95
N HIS A 174 0.17 -3.37 4.88
CA HIS A 174 0.88 -2.11 5.11
C HIS A 174 2.40 -2.36 5.01
N GLY A 175 3.04 -1.91 3.93
CA GLY A 175 4.48 -1.93 3.75
C GLY A 175 5.09 -0.54 3.96
N VAL A 176 6.03 -0.40 4.88
CA VAL A 176 6.67 0.89 5.18
C VAL A 176 8.19 0.74 5.18
N VAL A 177 8.88 1.57 4.41
CA VAL A 177 10.34 1.73 4.42
C VAL A 177 10.66 3.16 4.85
N LEU A 178 11.16 3.31 6.08
CA LEU A 178 11.45 4.59 6.69
C LEU A 178 12.94 4.78 6.92
N LEU A 179 13.41 5.98 6.56
CA LEU A 179 14.68 6.52 7.01
C LEU A 179 14.40 7.55 8.11
N ASN A 180 14.77 7.22 9.35
CA ASN A 180 14.60 8.12 10.48
C ASN A 180 15.79 9.08 10.61
N ASN A 181 17.00 8.55 10.43
CA ASN A 181 18.25 9.31 10.42
C ASN A 181 19.35 8.51 9.70
N GLY A 182 20.42 9.19 9.29
CA GLY A 182 21.53 8.60 8.53
C GLY A 182 21.19 8.46 7.05
N THR A 183 21.87 7.54 6.35
CA THR A 183 21.61 7.27 4.94
C THR A 183 21.20 5.83 4.70
N LEU A 184 20.25 5.62 3.78
CA LEU A 184 19.95 4.30 3.23
C LEU A 184 20.32 4.29 1.75
N THR A 185 21.29 3.46 1.39
CA THR A 185 21.67 3.21 -0.01
C THR A 185 21.26 1.81 -0.45
N ILE A 186 20.40 1.71 -1.46
CA ILE A 186 20.04 0.50 -2.18
C ILE A 186 20.83 0.48 -3.50
N GLY A 187 21.83 -0.39 -3.58
CA GLY A 187 22.72 -0.53 -4.74
C GLY A 187 22.02 -1.11 -5.99
N GLY A 188 20.90 -1.80 -5.81
CA GLY A 188 20.06 -2.36 -6.87
C GLY A 188 18.67 -1.72 -6.91
N ASN A 189 17.66 -2.52 -7.22
CA ASN A 189 16.28 -2.05 -7.30
C ASN A 189 15.60 -2.03 -5.92
N LEU A 190 14.62 -1.15 -5.78
CA LEU A 190 13.56 -1.25 -4.77
C LEU A 190 12.29 -1.71 -5.46
N GLU A 191 11.74 -2.84 -5.02
CA GLU A 191 10.57 -3.48 -5.62
C GLU A 191 9.47 -3.67 -4.57
N GLY A 192 8.29 -3.09 -4.80
CA GLY A 192 7.07 -3.29 -4.02
C GLY A 192 6.01 -3.98 -4.87
N ASP A 193 5.35 -4.99 -4.32
CA ASP A 193 4.32 -5.79 -4.99
C ASP A 193 3.19 -6.00 -3.99
N LEU A 194 2.10 -5.27 -4.17
CA LEU A 194 1.03 -5.20 -3.16
C LEU A 194 0.08 -6.40 -3.30
N ASP A 195 -0.18 -6.83 -4.55
CA ASP A 195 -0.89 -8.06 -4.89
C ASP A 195 -2.41 -7.93 -4.84
N ASN A 196 -3.14 -8.47 -3.87
CA ASN A 196 -4.60 -8.34 -3.88
C ASN A 196 -5.12 -7.84 -2.53
N GLY A 197 -5.81 -6.70 -2.56
CA GLY A 197 -6.53 -6.09 -1.45
C GLY A 197 -6.22 -4.61 -1.39
N ASP A 198 -6.76 -3.91 -0.40
CA ASP A 198 -6.56 -2.46 -0.28
C ASP A 198 -5.29 -2.21 0.53
N ASP A 199 -4.17 -1.97 -0.15
CA ASP A 199 -2.84 -1.95 0.45
C ASP A 199 -2.29 -0.53 0.67
N CYS A 200 -1.34 -0.39 1.57
CA CYS A 200 -0.62 0.86 1.84
C CYS A 200 0.89 0.62 1.71
N PHE A 201 1.57 1.28 0.78
CA PHE A 201 3.01 1.16 0.58
C PHE A 201 3.70 2.52 0.64
N LEU A 202 4.48 2.73 1.69
CA LEU A 202 5.16 3.98 1.98
C LEU A 202 6.68 3.81 1.95
N VAL A 203 7.37 4.69 1.23
CA VAL A 203 8.83 4.78 1.23
C VAL A 203 9.23 6.22 1.43
N GLY A 204 10.03 6.51 2.45
CA GLY A 204 10.61 7.84 2.55
C GLY A 204 11.32 8.15 3.85
N THR A 205 11.64 9.42 4.02
CA THR A 205 12.21 9.92 5.27
C THR A 205 11.11 10.34 6.23
N LEU A 206 11.32 10.11 7.51
CA LEU A 206 10.36 10.51 8.54
C LEU A 206 10.13 12.03 8.53
N GLU A 207 11.19 12.81 8.28
CA GLU A 207 11.12 14.27 8.20
C GLU A 207 10.16 14.76 7.11
N LYS A 208 10.24 14.19 5.90
CA LYS A 208 9.37 14.62 4.81
C LYS A 208 7.94 14.13 5.01
N LEU A 209 7.81 12.87 5.45
CA LEU A 209 6.50 12.24 5.70
C LEU A 209 5.71 12.92 6.82
N ASN A 210 6.38 13.42 7.88
CA ASN A 210 5.69 14.07 9.02
C ASN A 210 5.67 15.60 8.97
N ALA A 211 6.72 16.24 8.45
CA ALA A 211 6.90 17.69 8.59
C ALA A 211 6.88 18.45 7.26
N GLY A 212 6.80 17.75 6.12
CA GLY A 212 6.87 18.37 4.80
C GLY A 212 8.22 19.03 4.49
N VAL A 213 9.22 18.86 5.36
CA VAL A 213 10.56 19.42 5.21
C VAL A 213 11.35 18.59 4.21
N ASP A 214 12.01 19.25 3.26
CA ASP A 214 12.88 18.55 2.31
C ASP A 214 14.01 17.82 3.04
N PRO A 215 14.17 16.51 2.80
CA PRO A 215 15.15 15.73 3.52
C PRO A 215 16.56 16.17 3.14
N GLN A 216 17.43 16.29 4.13
CA GLN A 216 18.86 16.50 3.87
C GLN A 216 19.50 15.24 3.27
N ASP A 217 19.03 14.06 3.69
CA ASP A 217 19.56 12.76 3.29
C ASP A 217 18.43 11.88 2.70
N PRO A 218 18.20 11.94 1.37
CA PRO A 218 17.18 11.11 0.74
C PRO A 218 17.59 9.63 0.72
N ILE A 219 16.60 8.73 0.60
CA ILE A 219 16.86 7.31 0.33
C ILE A 219 17.46 7.19 -1.07
N GLN A 220 18.66 6.63 -1.17
CA GLN A 220 19.41 6.50 -2.41
C GLN A 220 19.14 5.13 -3.05
N VAL A 221 18.62 5.09 -4.28
CA VAL A 221 18.37 3.87 -5.05
C VAL A 221 19.17 3.93 -6.36
N ASN A 222 20.31 3.24 -6.40
CA ASN A 222 21.19 3.19 -7.57
C ASN A 222 20.57 2.42 -8.75
N GLY A 223 19.57 1.58 -8.48
CA GLY A 223 18.78 0.89 -9.49
C GLY A 223 17.51 1.64 -9.87
N SER A 224 16.43 0.89 -10.04
CA SER A 224 15.09 1.40 -10.33
C SER A 224 14.14 1.18 -9.16
N VAL A 225 13.12 2.02 -9.06
CA VAL A 225 11.97 1.80 -8.17
C VAL A 225 10.83 1.23 -9.00
N ILE A 226 10.26 0.11 -8.57
CA ILE A 226 9.15 -0.57 -9.24
C ILE A 226 8.11 -0.93 -8.20
N ILE A 227 6.95 -0.28 -8.23
CA ILE A 227 5.82 -0.58 -7.34
C ILE A 227 4.63 -1.02 -8.20
N LEU A 228 3.99 -2.13 -7.82
CA LEU A 228 2.83 -2.71 -8.50
C LEU A 228 1.70 -2.92 -7.47
N GLY A 229 0.64 -2.11 -7.50
CA GLY A 229 -0.51 -2.29 -6.63
C GLY A 229 -1.37 -3.50 -7.01
N ARG A 230 -1.70 -3.62 -8.30
CA ARG A 230 -2.47 -4.71 -8.94
C ARG A 230 -3.98 -4.65 -8.64
N LEU A 231 -4.53 -5.37 -7.67
CA LEU A 231 -5.99 -5.38 -7.44
C LEU A 231 -6.32 -4.81 -6.07
N GLY A 232 -7.13 -3.76 -6.02
CA GLY A 232 -7.61 -3.16 -4.78
C GLY A 232 -7.43 -1.65 -4.81
N SER A 233 -7.95 -0.95 -3.81
CA SER A 233 -7.80 0.51 -3.70
C SER A 233 -6.55 0.82 -2.88
N ASP A 234 -5.43 1.06 -3.56
CA ASP A 234 -4.11 1.13 -2.94
C ASP A 234 -3.68 2.57 -2.63
N VAL A 235 -2.85 2.71 -1.60
CA VAL A 235 -2.17 3.96 -1.26
C VAL A 235 -0.67 3.78 -1.38
N ILE A 236 -0.06 4.48 -2.34
CA ILE A 236 1.37 4.42 -2.62
C ILE A 236 1.99 5.79 -2.39
N GLY A 237 2.81 5.92 -1.36
CA GLY A 237 3.50 7.15 -0.99
C GLY A 237 5.02 7.01 -1.11
N LEU A 238 5.64 7.84 -1.94
CA LEU A 238 7.09 7.91 -2.10
C LEU A 238 7.57 9.32 -1.80
N ALA A 239 8.40 9.51 -0.78
CA ALA A 239 8.86 10.83 -0.36
C ALA A 239 10.37 10.84 -0.08
N GLY A 240 11.10 11.84 -0.60
CA GLY A 240 12.51 11.98 -0.23
C GLY A 240 13.40 10.87 -0.77
N ILE A 241 13.24 10.52 -2.05
CA ILE A 241 13.93 9.41 -2.70
C ILE A 241 14.75 9.90 -3.91
N ASP A 242 15.97 9.41 -4.04
CA ASP A 242 16.84 9.65 -5.19
C ASP A 242 17.04 8.34 -5.96
N VAL A 243 16.52 8.28 -7.18
CA VAL A 243 16.51 7.09 -8.04
C VAL A 243 17.43 7.34 -9.22
N GLN A 244 18.57 6.66 -9.25
CA GLN A 244 19.58 6.86 -10.30
C GLN A 244 19.09 6.43 -11.70
N ARG A 245 18.18 5.45 -11.77
CA ARG A 245 17.59 4.97 -13.03
C ARG A 245 16.13 5.40 -13.13
N SER A 246 15.21 4.48 -13.36
CA SER A 246 13.80 4.81 -13.63
C SER A 246 12.92 4.48 -12.44
N MET A 247 11.80 5.18 -12.34
CA MET A 247 10.74 4.90 -11.38
C MET A 247 9.48 4.53 -12.15
N ASN A 248 8.88 3.39 -11.79
CA ASN A 248 7.61 2.92 -12.33
C ASN A 248 6.69 2.55 -11.17
N VAL A 249 5.57 3.27 -11.04
CA VAL A 249 4.53 3.02 -10.05
C VAL A 249 3.23 2.81 -10.79
N ASN A 250 2.57 1.69 -10.51
CA ASN A 250 1.27 1.34 -11.06
C ASN A 250 0.31 1.11 -9.89
N GLY A 251 -0.81 1.84 -9.87
CA GLY A 251 -1.91 1.63 -8.92
C GLY A 251 -2.55 0.28 -9.20
N GLY A 252 -3.25 0.16 -10.33
CA GLY A 252 -3.76 -1.13 -10.79
C GLY A 252 -5.23 -1.04 -11.14
N ASP A 253 -6.04 -1.92 -10.57
CA ASP A 253 -7.48 -1.86 -10.71
C ASP A 253 -8.10 -1.37 -9.40
N HIS A 254 -9.17 -0.57 -9.49
CA HIS A 254 -9.89 0.16 -8.43
C HIS A 254 -9.29 1.55 -8.16
N ASN A 255 -9.75 2.24 -7.10
CA ASN A 255 -9.45 3.65 -6.91
C ASN A 255 -8.15 3.79 -6.11
N ASP A 256 -7.08 4.20 -6.77
CA ASP A 256 -5.76 4.26 -6.15
C ASP A 256 -5.36 5.69 -5.78
N SER A 257 -4.42 5.82 -4.85
CA SER A 257 -3.79 7.08 -4.45
C SER A 257 -2.28 6.97 -4.55
N ILE A 258 -1.69 7.62 -5.55
CA ILE A 258 -0.25 7.62 -5.81
C ILE A 258 0.31 9.02 -5.53
N SER A 259 1.27 9.13 -4.61
CA SER A 259 1.95 10.39 -4.30
C SER A 259 3.46 10.25 -4.37
N LEU A 260 4.08 11.18 -5.10
CA LEU A 260 5.52 11.29 -5.23
C LEU A 260 5.98 12.70 -4.83
N GLN A 261 6.79 12.79 -3.78
CA GLN A 261 7.21 14.06 -3.17
C GLN A 261 8.73 14.14 -3.00
N SER A 262 9.33 15.30 -3.26
CA SER A 262 10.76 15.57 -3.05
C SER A 262 11.66 14.46 -3.60
N ALA A 263 11.47 14.11 -4.87
CA ALA A 263 12.16 12.99 -5.50
C ALA A 263 13.05 13.44 -6.66
N THR A 264 14.21 12.80 -6.80
CA THR A 264 15.07 12.97 -7.98
C THR A 264 15.11 11.66 -8.76
N ILE A 265 14.80 11.69 -10.05
CA ILE A 265 14.82 10.51 -10.94
C ILE A 265 15.78 10.76 -12.10
N GLY A 266 16.94 10.09 -12.08
CA GLY A 266 17.98 10.18 -13.10
C GLY A 266 17.61 9.57 -14.46
N GLY A 267 16.52 8.80 -14.52
CA GLY A 267 15.95 8.18 -15.71
C GLY A 267 14.49 8.59 -15.92
N SER A 268 13.67 7.65 -16.41
CA SER A 268 12.26 7.95 -16.71
C SER A 268 11.37 7.78 -15.49
N LEU A 269 10.35 8.63 -15.37
CA LEU A 269 9.28 8.52 -14.38
C LEU A 269 8.01 8.02 -15.08
N THR A 270 7.37 7.00 -14.52
CA THR A 270 6.03 6.56 -14.92
C THR A 270 5.18 6.37 -13.67
N LEU A 271 4.07 7.11 -13.58
CA LEU A 271 2.98 6.90 -12.63
C LEU A 271 1.72 6.56 -13.44
N ASP A 272 1.06 5.46 -13.13
CA ASP A 272 -0.10 4.93 -13.89
C ASP A 272 -1.17 4.45 -12.92
N GLY A 273 -2.32 5.15 -12.83
CA GLY A 273 -3.47 4.73 -12.01
C GLY A 273 -4.16 3.48 -12.58
N HIS A 274 -4.11 3.34 -13.90
CA HIS A 274 -4.63 2.21 -14.69
C HIS A 274 -6.16 2.14 -14.79
N SER A 275 -6.91 1.59 -13.84
CA SER A 275 -8.38 1.61 -13.95
C SER A 275 -9.06 1.85 -12.61
N GLY A 276 -9.96 2.81 -12.56
CA GLY A 276 -10.58 3.29 -11.33
C GLY A 276 -10.66 4.81 -11.36
N ASN A 277 -11.09 5.40 -10.26
CA ASN A 277 -11.03 6.85 -10.07
C ASN A 277 -9.77 7.15 -9.26
N ASP A 278 -8.68 7.45 -9.94
CA ASP A 278 -7.35 7.49 -9.33
C ASP A 278 -6.94 8.91 -8.93
N ASP A 279 -6.16 9.00 -7.86
CA ASP A 279 -5.60 10.23 -7.33
C ASP A 279 -4.07 10.20 -7.48
N ILE A 280 -3.51 11.00 -8.39
CA ILE A 280 -2.07 11.05 -8.66
C ILE A 280 -1.52 12.44 -8.30
N HIS A 281 -0.57 12.48 -7.37
CA HIS A 281 0.06 13.71 -6.89
C HIS A 281 1.59 13.68 -7.08
N VAL A 282 2.12 14.74 -7.69
CA VAL A 282 3.54 14.96 -7.93
C VAL A 282 3.95 16.32 -7.36
N GLU A 283 4.92 16.33 -6.45
CA GLU A 283 5.40 17.56 -5.80
C GLU A 283 6.92 17.56 -5.63
N ASP A 284 7.55 18.66 -6.00
CA ASP A 284 9.00 18.88 -5.91
C ASP A 284 9.82 17.72 -6.49
N VAL A 285 9.43 17.29 -7.69
CA VAL A 285 10.08 16.18 -8.39
C VAL A 285 11.01 16.69 -9.48
N THR A 286 12.22 16.14 -9.56
CA THR A 286 13.17 16.38 -10.66
C THR A 286 13.32 15.11 -11.50
N THR A 287 13.22 15.23 -12.83
CA THR A 287 13.33 14.11 -13.77
C THR A 287 14.28 14.41 -14.93
N VAL A 288 15.19 13.48 -15.20
CA VAL A 288 16.12 13.59 -16.34
C VAL A 288 15.52 12.95 -17.61
N GLY A 289 14.90 11.79 -17.46
CA GLY A 289 14.27 11.06 -18.56
C GLY A 289 12.87 11.57 -18.90
N THR A 290 12.12 10.74 -19.62
CA THR A 290 10.72 11.06 -19.92
C THR A 290 9.85 10.88 -18.69
N THR A 291 8.93 11.80 -18.47
CA THR A 291 7.91 11.73 -17.43
C THR A 291 6.58 11.40 -18.07
N THR A 292 5.97 10.30 -17.64
CA THR A 292 4.65 9.84 -18.09
C THR A 292 3.76 9.71 -16.86
N LEU A 293 2.67 10.46 -16.84
CA LEU A 293 1.66 10.39 -15.80
C LEU A 293 0.35 9.97 -16.47
N ARG A 294 -0.29 8.91 -15.97
CA ARG A 294 -1.53 8.39 -16.55
C ARG A 294 -2.57 8.21 -15.47
N GLY A 295 -3.75 8.79 -15.66
CA GLY A 295 -4.93 8.49 -14.86
C GLY A 295 -5.35 7.06 -15.14
N GLY A 296 -6.03 6.84 -16.26
CA GLY A 296 -6.42 5.49 -16.63
C GLY A 296 -7.80 5.46 -17.27
N SER A 297 -8.65 4.56 -16.81
CA SER A 297 -10.08 4.62 -17.11
C SER A 297 -10.86 4.85 -15.84
N GLY A 298 -11.78 5.81 -15.84
CA GLY A 298 -12.51 6.27 -14.67
C GLY A 298 -12.27 7.76 -14.47
N ASN A 299 -12.82 8.36 -13.42
CA ASN A 299 -12.75 9.80 -13.20
C ASN A 299 -11.53 10.14 -12.35
N ASP A 300 -10.44 10.48 -13.02
CA ASP A 300 -9.13 10.63 -12.39
C ASP A 300 -8.85 12.06 -11.95
N ARG A 301 -7.97 12.19 -10.97
CA ARG A 301 -7.44 13.45 -10.45
C ARG A 301 -5.93 13.41 -10.50
N LEU A 302 -5.34 14.28 -11.31
CA LEU A 302 -3.90 14.41 -11.45
C LEU A 302 -3.45 15.82 -11.06
N ARG A 303 -2.57 15.91 -10.07
CA ARG A 303 -2.00 17.17 -9.59
C ARG A 303 -0.48 17.15 -9.69
N ILE A 304 0.08 18.13 -10.39
CA ILE A 304 1.52 18.41 -10.42
C ILE A 304 1.73 19.73 -9.69
N SER A 305 2.14 19.71 -8.42
CA SER A 305 2.45 20.96 -7.69
C SER A 305 3.73 21.60 -8.22
N SER A 306 4.78 20.80 -8.42
CA SER A 306 6.11 21.24 -8.84
C SER A 306 6.86 20.09 -9.52
N LEU A 307 7.32 20.31 -10.75
CA LEU A 307 8.09 19.33 -11.53
C LEU A 307 9.18 20.04 -12.35
N ASP A 308 10.43 19.65 -12.15
CA ASP A 308 11.56 19.96 -13.03
C ASP A 308 11.81 18.78 -13.99
N ALA A 309 11.62 18.99 -15.29
CA ALA A 309 11.75 17.95 -16.30
C ALA A 309 12.64 18.37 -17.46
N THR A 310 13.77 17.67 -17.61
CA THR A 310 14.66 17.85 -18.78
C THR A 310 14.28 16.95 -19.96
N GLY A 311 13.55 15.86 -19.71
CA GLY A 311 12.93 15.04 -20.75
C GLY A 311 11.47 15.39 -21.01
N ASN A 312 10.87 14.74 -22.01
CA ASN A 312 9.47 15.02 -22.38
C ASN A 312 8.50 14.66 -21.25
N VAL A 313 7.48 15.50 -21.07
CA VAL A 313 6.38 15.29 -20.12
C VAL A 313 5.13 14.90 -20.90
N THR A 314 4.50 13.80 -20.53
CA THR A 314 3.25 13.31 -21.11
C THR A 314 2.26 13.02 -19.99
N VAL A 315 1.11 13.68 -20.02
CA VAL A 315 -0.04 13.43 -19.15
C VAL A 315 -1.17 12.87 -20.01
N LEU A 316 -1.71 11.70 -19.64
CA LEU A 316 -2.80 11.02 -20.33
C LEU A 316 -3.87 10.61 -19.32
N LEU A 317 -5.03 11.25 -19.30
CA LEU A 317 -6.11 10.88 -18.37
C LEU A 317 -7.05 9.82 -18.95
N ALA A 318 -7.01 9.66 -20.27
CA ALA A 318 -7.60 8.57 -21.03
C ALA A 318 -9.14 8.56 -21.09
N ALA A 319 -9.91 7.89 -20.25
CA ALA A 319 -11.37 7.85 -20.42
C ALA A 319 -12.10 8.06 -19.10
N GLY A 320 -12.87 9.14 -18.98
CA GLY A 320 -13.48 9.55 -17.73
C GLY A 320 -13.95 10.98 -17.73
N GLU A 321 -14.45 11.47 -16.60
CA GLU A 321 -14.54 12.91 -16.33
C GLU A 321 -13.35 13.30 -15.45
N ASP A 322 -12.25 13.67 -16.10
CA ASP A 322 -10.96 13.80 -15.43
C ASP A 322 -10.65 15.23 -14.99
N GLN A 323 -9.78 15.37 -13.99
CA GLN A 323 -9.30 16.66 -13.50
C GLN A 323 -7.78 16.68 -13.49
N CYS A 324 -7.18 17.69 -14.10
CA CYS A 324 -5.75 17.92 -14.09
C CYS A 324 -5.42 19.32 -13.57
N SER A 325 -4.54 19.39 -12.58
CA SER A 325 -3.92 20.64 -12.12
C SER A 325 -2.43 20.58 -12.38
N VAL A 326 -1.91 21.59 -13.06
CA VAL A 326 -0.47 21.77 -13.22
C VAL A 326 -0.09 23.07 -12.54
N GLY A 327 0.81 23.01 -11.58
CA GLY A 327 1.41 24.15 -10.90
C GLY A 327 2.70 24.54 -11.61
N VAL A 328 3.82 24.51 -10.89
CA VAL A 328 5.11 24.95 -11.42
C VAL A 328 5.75 23.85 -12.27
N LEU A 329 5.95 24.13 -13.56
CA LEU A 329 6.77 23.30 -14.45
C LEU A 329 8.06 24.02 -14.84
N THR A 330 9.19 23.48 -14.42
CA THR A 330 10.50 23.88 -14.93
C THR A 330 10.91 22.90 -16.02
N LEU A 331 11.15 23.39 -17.24
CA LEU A 331 11.34 22.52 -18.40
C LEU A 331 12.69 22.80 -19.07
N GLY A 332 13.39 21.73 -19.45
CA GLY A 332 14.59 21.83 -20.29
C GLY A 332 14.30 22.45 -21.66
N GLU A 333 15.32 23.05 -22.31
CA GLU A 333 15.18 23.80 -23.57
C GLU A 333 14.54 23.00 -24.73
N THR A 334 14.63 21.66 -24.69
CA THR A 334 14.11 20.77 -25.74
C THR A 334 12.90 19.95 -25.29
N THR A 335 12.45 20.16 -24.05
CA THR A 335 11.34 19.42 -23.45
C THR A 335 10.04 19.71 -24.18
N LYS A 336 9.32 18.65 -24.53
CA LYS A 336 7.95 18.74 -25.04
C LYS A 336 6.98 18.32 -23.97
N VAL A 337 5.89 19.08 -23.85
CA VAL A 337 4.79 18.74 -22.95
C VAL A 337 3.58 18.35 -23.78
N THR A 338 2.96 17.22 -23.45
CA THR A 338 1.66 16.80 -23.98
C THR A 338 0.72 16.56 -22.81
N LEU A 339 -0.42 17.23 -22.80
CA LEU A 339 -1.52 17.01 -21.87
C LEU A 339 -2.73 16.59 -22.70
N ASP A 340 -3.26 15.40 -22.42
CA ASP A 340 -4.40 14.82 -23.11
C ASP A 340 -5.40 14.29 -22.06
N GLY A 341 -6.54 14.98 -21.88
CA GLY A 341 -7.61 14.47 -21.02
C GLY A 341 -8.27 13.23 -21.61
N GLY A 342 -8.28 13.13 -22.94
CA GLY A 342 -8.74 11.93 -23.65
C GLY A 342 -10.23 11.98 -23.98
N ALA A 343 -10.98 11.00 -23.51
CA ALA A 343 -12.38 10.79 -23.86
C ALA A 343 -13.28 11.01 -22.65
N GLY A 344 -14.06 12.09 -22.69
CA GLY A 344 -15.09 12.38 -21.71
C GLY A 344 -15.27 13.87 -21.56
N THR A 345 -15.46 14.36 -20.34
CA THR A 345 -15.51 15.81 -20.06
C THR A 345 -14.45 16.12 -19.05
N ASP A 346 -13.35 16.67 -19.53
CA ASP A 346 -12.12 16.78 -18.75
C ASP A 346 -11.86 18.25 -18.40
N ALA A 347 -11.35 18.46 -17.19
CA ALA A 347 -11.06 19.78 -16.64
C ALA A 347 -9.55 19.98 -16.45
N LEU A 348 -9.04 21.13 -16.92
CA LEU A 348 -7.69 21.61 -16.61
C LEU A 348 -7.79 22.87 -15.75
N ALA A 349 -7.20 22.87 -14.55
CA ALA A 349 -7.26 24.02 -13.67
C ALA A 349 -6.63 25.28 -14.28
N PRO A 350 -7.17 26.47 -13.94
CA PRO A 350 -6.70 27.75 -14.46
C PRO A 350 -5.38 28.24 -13.86
N ASP A 351 -4.89 27.62 -12.78
CA ASP A 351 -3.63 27.99 -12.11
C ASP A 351 -2.38 27.44 -12.79
N SER A 352 -2.56 26.71 -13.90
CA SER A 352 -1.48 26.27 -14.77
C SER A 352 -0.84 27.44 -15.50
N GLU A 353 0.11 28.12 -14.84
CA GLU A 353 1.15 28.93 -15.48
C GLU A 353 2.05 28.00 -16.31
N LEU A 354 1.49 27.54 -17.42
CA LEU A 354 2.18 26.81 -18.45
C LEU A 354 3.16 27.78 -19.11
N ALA A 355 4.41 27.75 -18.65
CA ALA A 355 5.51 28.49 -19.27
C ALA A 355 5.65 28.12 -20.76
N ASP A 356 6.35 28.96 -21.52
CA ASP A 356 6.44 28.87 -22.97
C ASP A 356 7.61 27.94 -23.40
N PRO A 357 7.39 26.61 -23.41
CA PRO A 357 7.67 25.79 -24.60
C PRO A 357 6.37 25.29 -25.25
N PRO A 358 6.41 24.67 -26.46
CA PRO A 358 5.20 24.24 -27.15
C PRO A 358 4.48 23.12 -26.38
N ILE A 359 3.50 23.49 -25.55
CA ILE A 359 2.60 22.56 -24.88
C ILE A 359 1.51 22.15 -25.85
N LYS A 360 1.34 20.83 -26.02
CA LYS A 360 0.21 20.26 -26.75
C LYS A 360 -0.90 19.94 -25.77
N LEU A 361 -1.96 20.72 -25.82
CA LEU A 361 -3.18 20.51 -25.04
C LEU A 361 -4.26 19.89 -25.93
N ARG A 362 -4.92 18.82 -25.46
CA ARG A 362 -6.03 18.12 -26.13
C ARG A 362 -7.00 17.55 -25.11
N GLY A 363 -8.28 17.41 -25.51
CA GLY A 363 -9.30 16.77 -24.69
C GLY A 363 -9.48 17.42 -23.32
N PHE A 364 -9.63 18.74 -23.27
CA PHE A 364 -10.04 19.45 -22.06
C PHE A 364 -11.13 20.44 -22.47
N GLU A 365 -12.35 20.19 -22.01
CA GLU A 365 -13.55 20.94 -22.36
C GLU A 365 -13.87 22.03 -21.35
N ASP A 366 -13.44 21.86 -20.10
CA ASP A 366 -13.71 22.78 -19.01
C ASP A 366 -12.43 23.34 -18.39
N THR A 367 -12.47 24.62 -18.03
CA THR A 367 -11.43 25.29 -17.21
C THR A 367 -12.00 25.73 -15.87
N ALA A 368 -13.12 25.15 -15.44
CA ALA A 368 -13.72 25.41 -14.15
C ALA A 368 -12.72 25.14 -13.02
N ALA A 369 -12.91 25.83 -11.90
CA ALA A 369 -12.12 25.62 -10.70
C ALA A 369 -12.20 24.13 -10.32
N ILE A 370 -11.05 23.48 -10.26
CA ILE A 370 -10.93 22.16 -9.63
C ILE A 370 -11.54 22.28 -8.24
N ILE A 371 -12.48 21.41 -7.93
CA ILE A 371 -13.04 21.34 -6.59
C ILE A 371 -11.88 20.84 -5.72
N ASP A 372 -11.36 21.71 -4.84
CA ASP A 372 -10.36 21.34 -3.83
C ASP A 372 -10.91 20.16 -3.02
N ALA A 373 -10.60 18.95 -3.47
CA ALA A 373 -10.72 17.76 -2.65
C ALA A 373 -9.71 17.89 -1.51
N PRO A 374 -9.99 17.32 -0.31
CA PRO A 374 -9.00 17.26 0.76
C PRO A 374 -7.67 16.75 0.19
N GLU A 375 -6.57 17.43 0.53
CA GLU A 375 -5.28 17.16 -0.09
C GLU A 375 -4.93 15.68 0.09
N ILE A 376 -4.48 15.01 -0.97
CA ILE A 376 -3.92 13.64 -0.88
C ILE A 376 -2.82 13.60 0.19
N ILE A 377 -2.11 14.73 0.39
CA ILE A 377 -1.16 14.96 1.48
C ILE A 377 -1.80 14.75 2.85
N ASP A 378 -3.02 15.23 3.11
CA ASP A 378 -3.71 15.02 4.39
C ASP A 378 -4.05 13.55 4.59
N THR A 379 -4.45 12.86 3.51
CA THR A 379 -4.74 11.42 3.55
C THR A 379 -3.48 10.62 3.82
N ILE A 380 -2.38 10.95 3.15
CA ILE A 380 -1.08 10.32 3.36
C ILE A 380 -0.54 10.64 4.74
N ALA A 381 -0.62 11.88 5.23
CA ALA A 381 -0.22 12.25 6.58
C ALA A 381 -1.08 11.56 7.66
N ALA A 382 -2.38 11.38 7.40
CA ALA A 382 -3.28 10.62 8.26
C ALA A 382 -2.91 9.12 8.26
N LEU A 383 -2.65 8.53 7.09
CA LEU A 383 -2.24 7.13 6.96
C LEU A 383 -0.84 6.88 7.50
N ILE A 384 0.09 7.81 7.30
CA ILE A 384 1.40 7.88 7.94
C ILE A 384 1.19 7.90 9.44
N SER A 385 0.30 8.76 9.96
CA SER A 385 -0.02 8.79 11.39
C SER A 385 -0.61 7.47 11.86
N GLU A 386 -1.54 6.84 11.14
CA GLU A 386 -2.08 5.52 11.50
C GLU A 386 -1.00 4.42 11.45
N CYS A 387 -0.10 4.47 10.46
CA CYS A 387 1.04 3.56 10.32
C CYS A 387 2.17 3.81 11.33
N LEU A 388 2.32 5.05 11.84
CA LEU A 388 3.38 5.46 12.76
C LEU A 388 2.95 5.48 14.22
N VAL A 389 1.68 5.77 14.55
CA VAL A 389 1.17 5.89 15.92
C VAL A 389 1.30 4.57 16.70
N ALA A 390 1.46 3.44 16.03
CA ALA A 390 1.83 2.17 16.67
C ALA A 390 3.20 2.20 17.39
N THR A 391 4.01 3.26 17.25
CA THR A 391 5.37 3.35 17.84
C THR A 391 5.50 4.10 19.16
N GLU A 392 4.44 4.75 19.68
CA GLU A 392 4.46 5.25 21.07
C GLU A 392 4.22 4.12 22.10
N MET A 393 4.66 2.90 21.79
CA MET A 393 4.89 1.87 22.79
C MET A 393 6.08 2.30 23.64
N THR A 394 5.82 3.07 24.71
CA THR A 394 6.78 3.21 25.80
C THR A 394 7.24 1.80 26.16
N PRO A 395 8.55 1.47 26.04
CA PRO A 395 9.02 0.14 26.36
C PRO A 395 8.54 -0.21 27.76
N PRO A 396 8.06 -1.43 28.01
CA PRO A 396 7.63 -1.82 29.34
C PRO A 396 8.77 -1.49 30.29
N ILE A 397 8.52 -0.60 31.25
CA ILE A 397 9.48 -0.29 32.31
C ILE A 397 9.64 -1.59 33.08
N ILE A 398 10.69 -2.35 32.75
CA ILE A 398 11.04 -3.58 33.45
C ILE A 398 11.45 -3.13 34.88
N PRO A 399 10.74 -3.57 35.94
CA PRO A 399 11.00 -3.15 37.31
C PRO A 399 12.34 -3.66 37.87
#